data_AF-Q07LL4-F1
#
_entry.id   AF-Q07LL4-F1
#
_cell.length_a   1.000
_cell.length_b   1.000
_cell.length_c   1.000
_cell.angle_alpha   90.00
_cell.angle_beta   90.00
_cell.angle_gamma   90.00
#
_symmetry.space_group_name_H-M   'P 1'
#
loop_
_entity.id
_entity.type
_entity.pdbx_description
1 polymer ?
#
loop_
_entity_poly.entity_id
_entity_poly.type
_entity_poly.pdbx_seq_one_letter_code
_entity_poly.pdbx_strand_id
1 'polypeptide(L)'
;MKTRGNLVTERSGVNFVRGVVEATGSLFKEINLQHDFGQDATIVLVVDGHVRPREIALQIKSGATYVSEEYCFLPGTASHVFFWAEHDLTTLGVVYDPLEKTAWWIELQSAARDYRKSHPKSGTTFKFAKSLWNRFDNTDFVSVLVPTLLGEAPNVPLQRLCAWVNSTDVEAHDFGVRAIRAQYFREAEAWDCLIDAFKARPIENLTLSLPIALAKLLGHDDLGYYFGEIPNEVRAPAITKVLTFGPDEIAKLLSLLPEYDFERPSVGYSLMPLFGQRKESPEILATIQNDTKYDYTVREIAGQLLCWYQRDPRWWGFWRRDAKE
;
A
#
# COMPACT_ATOMS: atom_id res chain seq x y z
N MET A 1 9.20 -14.46 -37.80
CA MET A 1 9.19 -15.89 -37.44
C MET A 1 9.73 -16.03 -36.03
N LYS A 2 8.91 -16.41 -35.04
CA LYS A 2 9.40 -16.67 -33.67
C LYS A 2 10.32 -17.89 -33.72
N THR A 3 11.51 -17.80 -33.15
CA THR A 3 12.45 -18.92 -33.09
C THR A 3 11.91 -19.99 -32.14
N ARG A 4 12.30 -21.26 -32.33
CA ARG A 4 11.90 -22.37 -31.44
C ARG A 4 12.27 -22.10 -29.97
N GLY A 5 13.38 -21.41 -29.73
CA GLY A 5 13.81 -20.99 -28.39
C GLY A 5 12.86 -19.97 -27.75
N ASN A 6 12.44 -18.95 -28.50
CA ASN A 6 11.50 -17.94 -27.99
C ASN A 6 10.14 -18.58 -27.62
N LEU A 7 9.67 -19.54 -28.41
CA LEU A 7 8.44 -20.29 -28.13
C LEU A 7 8.52 -21.10 -26.83
N VAL A 8 9.65 -21.76 -26.55
CA VAL A 8 9.82 -22.54 -25.30
C VAL A 8 9.78 -21.63 -24.07
N THR A 9 10.47 -20.49 -24.14
CA THR A 9 10.50 -19.51 -23.04
C THR A 9 9.13 -18.86 -22.81
N GLU A 10 8.42 -18.47 -23.87
CA GLU A 10 7.05 -17.94 -23.73
C GLU A 10 6.11 -18.97 -23.10
N ARG A 11 6.17 -20.23 -23.56
CA ARG A 11 5.34 -21.33 -23.03
C ARG A 11 5.62 -21.64 -21.56
N SER A 12 6.87 -21.52 -21.09
CA SER A 12 7.19 -21.81 -19.69
C SER A 12 6.46 -20.88 -18.73
N GLY A 13 6.37 -19.58 -19.06
CA GLY A 13 5.63 -18.60 -18.26
C GLY A 13 4.13 -18.89 -18.23
N VAL A 14 3.53 -19.12 -19.41
CA VAL A 14 2.10 -19.45 -19.50
C VAL A 14 1.77 -20.73 -18.72
N ASN A 15 2.59 -21.77 -18.84
CA ASN A 15 2.39 -23.03 -18.14
C ASN A 15 2.57 -22.88 -16.62
N PHE A 16 3.53 -22.06 -16.17
CA PHE A 16 3.72 -21.78 -14.74
C PHE A 16 2.49 -21.07 -14.16
N VAL A 17 2.04 -19.99 -14.81
CA VAL A 17 0.87 -19.22 -14.39
C VAL A 17 -0.38 -20.09 -14.37
N ARG A 18 -0.61 -20.89 -15.43
CA ARG A 18 -1.68 -21.88 -15.48
C ARG A 18 -1.62 -22.83 -14.27
N GLY A 19 -0.44 -23.38 -14.00
CA GLY A 19 -0.22 -24.30 -12.88
C GLY A 19 -0.61 -23.69 -11.54
N VAL A 20 -0.22 -22.44 -11.28
CA VAL A 20 -0.60 -21.72 -10.04
C VAL A 20 -2.11 -21.51 -9.94
N VAL A 21 -2.74 -21.04 -11.03
CA VAL A 21 -4.18 -20.74 -11.06
C VAL A 21 -5.02 -22.01 -10.88
N GLU A 22 -4.69 -23.07 -11.63
CA GLU A 22 -5.43 -24.34 -11.59
C GLU A 22 -5.17 -25.11 -10.27
N ALA A 23 -3.95 -25.07 -9.73
CA ALA A 23 -3.64 -25.72 -8.44
C ALA A 23 -4.39 -25.12 -7.25
N THR A 24 -4.83 -23.86 -7.36
CA THR A 24 -5.61 -23.15 -6.34
C THR A 24 -7.11 -23.22 -6.60
N GLY A 25 -7.54 -24.01 -7.60
CA GLY A 25 -8.95 -24.25 -7.93
C GLY A 25 -9.61 -23.19 -8.80
N SER A 26 -8.89 -22.13 -9.18
CA SER A 26 -9.38 -21.12 -10.13
C SER A 26 -9.26 -21.62 -11.58
N LEU A 27 -10.02 -21.02 -12.49
CA LEU A 27 -10.06 -21.45 -13.89
C LEU A 27 -9.10 -20.60 -14.73
N PHE A 28 -8.28 -21.25 -15.56
CA PHE A 28 -7.38 -20.59 -16.50
C PHE A 28 -7.83 -20.83 -17.95
N LYS A 29 -8.02 -19.76 -18.71
CA LYS A 29 -8.41 -19.81 -20.12
C LYS A 29 -7.37 -19.11 -20.99
N GLU A 30 -6.60 -19.90 -21.72
CA GLU A 30 -5.61 -19.36 -22.65
C GLU A 30 -6.28 -18.73 -23.88
N ILE A 31 -5.79 -17.57 -24.31
CA ILE A 31 -6.25 -16.90 -25.52
C ILE A 31 -5.45 -17.43 -26.71
N ASN A 32 -6.14 -17.74 -27.81
CA ASN A 32 -5.47 -18.20 -29.02
C ASN A 32 -4.61 -17.06 -29.59
N LEU A 33 -3.34 -17.37 -29.91
CA LEU A 33 -2.35 -16.43 -30.46
C LEU A 33 -2.81 -15.67 -31.71
N GLN A 34 -3.79 -16.17 -32.46
CA GLN A 34 -4.38 -15.44 -33.60
C GLN A 34 -5.25 -14.25 -33.19
N HIS A 35 -5.60 -14.15 -31.90
CA HIS A 35 -6.43 -13.12 -31.30
C HIS A 35 -5.72 -12.36 -30.17
N ASP A 36 -4.39 -12.49 -30.07
CA ASP A 36 -3.60 -11.79 -29.06
C ASP A 36 -3.33 -10.34 -29.51
N PHE A 37 -4.05 -9.41 -28.90
CA PHE A 37 -3.83 -7.96 -29.04
C PHE A 37 -3.13 -7.35 -27.81
N GLY A 38 -2.67 -8.18 -26.87
CA GLY A 38 -2.09 -7.76 -25.59
C GLY A 38 -2.57 -8.56 -24.37
N GLN A 39 -3.14 -9.75 -24.54
CA GLN A 39 -3.60 -10.61 -23.45
C GLN A 39 -3.37 -12.08 -23.85
N ASP A 40 -2.63 -12.80 -23.00
CA ASP A 40 -2.28 -14.21 -23.26
C ASP A 40 -3.33 -15.16 -22.67
N ALA A 41 -4.06 -14.75 -21.64
CA ALA A 41 -5.07 -15.57 -20.98
C ALA A 41 -6.09 -14.72 -20.20
N THR A 42 -7.18 -15.36 -19.79
CA THR A 42 -8.06 -14.89 -18.72
C THR A 42 -8.14 -15.91 -17.59
N ILE A 43 -8.47 -15.44 -16.39
CA ILE A 43 -8.74 -16.28 -15.23
C ILE A 43 -10.11 -15.97 -14.65
N VAL A 44 -10.79 -17.00 -14.16
CA VAL A 44 -12.02 -16.85 -13.37
C VAL A 44 -11.74 -17.33 -11.96
N LEU A 45 -11.96 -16.45 -10.99
CA LEU A 45 -11.62 -16.71 -9.60
C LEU A 45 -12.63 -17.68 -8.96
N VAL A 46 -12.11 -18.63 -8.20
CA VAL A 46 -12.91 -19.55 -7.38
C VAL A 46 -12.46 -19.42 -5.93
N VAL A 47 -13.40 -19.12 -5.04
CA VAL A 47 -13.14 -18.96 -3.60
C VAL A 47 -14.12 -19.82 -2.83
N ASP A 48 -13.60 -20.69 -1.95
CA ASP A 48 -14.36 -21.67 -1.17
C ASP A 48 -15.27 -22.55 -2.04
N GLY A 49 -14.77 -23.00 -3.19
CA GLY A 49 -15.51 -23.82 -4.15
C GLY A 49 -16.59 -23.09 -4.95
N HIS A 50 -16.74 -21.78 -4.77
CA HIS A 50 -17.73 -20.97 -5.47
C HIS A 50 -17.07 -20.04 -6.48
N VAL A 51 -17.53 -20.13 -7.74
CA VAL A 51 -17.12 -19.24 -8.82
C VAL A 51 -17.52 -17.81 -8.48
N ARG A 52 -16.56 -16.89 -8.50
CA ARG A 52 -16.83 -15.45 -8.41
C ARG A 52 -17.08 -14.90 -9.82
N PRO A 53 -18.08 -14.04 -10.03
CA PRO A 53 -18.38 -13.46 -11.35
C PRO A 53 -17.38 -12.35 -11.71
N ARG A 54 -16.09 -12.66 -11.62
CA ARG A 54 -14.98 -11.75 -11.88
C ARG A 54 -13.94 -12.46 -12.73
N GLU A 55 -13.89 -12.05 -14.00
CA GLU A 55 -12.88 -12.50 -14.96
C GLU A 55 -11.76 -11.45 -15.02
N ILE A 56 -10.52 -11.93 -15.01
CA ILE A 56 -9.32 -11.09 -14.99
C ILE A 56 -8.45 -11.48 -16.18
N ALA A 57 -7.98 -10.50 -16.94
CA ALA A 57 -7.08 -10.75 -18.06
C ALA A 57 -5.63 -10.75 -17.61
N LEU A 58 -4.79 -11.54 -18.29
CA LEU A 58 -3.37 -11.69 -18.00
C LEU A 58 -2.55 -11.38 -19.26
N GLN A 59 -1.57 -10.48 -19.13
CA GLN A 59 -0.42 -10.39 -20.03
C GLN A 59 0.79 -11.05 -19.35
N ILE A 60 1.30 -12.12 -19.93
CA ILE A 60 2.36 -12.96 -19.37
C ILE A 60 3.63 -12.77 -20.20
N LYS A 61 4.74 -12.43 -19.54
CA LYS A 61 6.09 -12.45 -20.11
C LYS A 61 6.96 -13.43 -19.35
N SER A 62 7.96 -13.98 -20.02
CA SER A 62 8.85 -14.99 -19.47
C SER A 62 10.22 -14.88 -20.10
N GLY A 63 11.25 -15.03 -19.27
CA GLY A 63 12.65 -15.06 -19.71
C GLY A 63 13.51 -13.96 -19.11
N ALA A 64 14.83 -14.20 -19.13
CA ALA A 64 15.83 -13.33 -18.51
C ALA A 64 15.84 -11.88 -19.03
N THR A 65 15.29 -11.62 -20.22
CA THR A 65 15.19 -10.25 -20.78
C THR A 65 14.12 -9.40 -20.10
N TYR A 66 13.20 -10.01 -19.34
CA TYR A 66 12.10 -9.32 -18.66
C TYR A 66 12.33 -9.15 -17.16
N VAL A 67 13.50 -9.54 -16.65
CA VAL A 67 13.80 -9.52 -15.22
C VAL A 67 15.22 -9.04 -14.96
N SER A 68 15.40 -8.39 -13.82
CA SER A 68 16.69 -8.22 -13.15
C SER A 68 16.60 -8.83 -11.75
N GLU A 69 17.66 -8.67 -10.96
CA GLU A 69 17.65 -9.10 -9.55
C GLU A 69 16.51 -8.47 -8.75
N GLU A 70 16.22 -7.18 -8.99
CA GLU A 70 15.24 -6.42 -8.20
C GLU A 70 13.93 -6.10 -8.93
N TYR A 71 13.88 -6.22 -10.26
CA TYR A 71 12.77 -5.69 -11.06
C TYR A 71 12.26 -6.65 -12.13
N CYS A 72 11.01 -6.46 -12.51
CA CYS A 72 10.36 -7.05 -13.66
C CYS A 72 10.03 -5.95 -14.69
N PHE A 73 9.96 -6.35 -15.97
CA PHE A 73 9.79 -5.44 -17.11
C PHE A 73 8.72 -5.97 -18.08
N LEU A 74 7.73 -5.13 -18.38
CA LEU A 74 6.66 -5.41 -19.33
C LEU A 74 6.66 -4.35 -20.45
N PRO A 75 7.30 -4.62 -21.61
CA PRO A 75 7.28 -3.69 -22.73
C PRO A 75 5.92 -3.66 -23.44
N GLY A 76 5.43 -2.46 -23.71
CA GLY A 76 4.18 -2.20 -24.42
C GLY A 76 4.36 -1.14 -25.50
N THR A 77 3.80 -1.36 -26.69
CA THR A 77 3.66 -0.32 -27.72
C THR A 77 2.57 0.66 -27.29
N ALA A 78 2.45 1.81 -27.97
CA ALA A 78 1.35 2.74 -27.73
C ALA A 78 -0.04 2.06 -27.85
N SER A 79 -0.18 1.11 -28.79
CA SER A 79 -1.40 0.32 -28.97
C SER A 79 -1.64 -0.65 -27.81
N HIS A 80 -0.61 -1.32 -27.29
CA HIS A 80 -0.76 -2.18 -26.11
C HIS A 80 -1.14 -1.36 -24.87
N VAL A 81 -0.49 -0.23 -24.65
CA VAL A 81 -0.80 0.68 -23.52
C VAL A 81 -2.25 1.15 -23.60
N PHE A 82 -2.70 1.58 -24.78
CA PHE A 82 -4.10 1.94 -24.99
C PHE A 82 -5.04 0.76 -24.71
N PHE A 83 -4.73 -0.42 -25.26
CA PHE A 83 -5.54 -1.62 -25.09
C PHE A 83 -5.69 -1.97 -23.60
N TRP A 84 -4.60 -2.07 -22.84
CA TRP A 84 -4.66 -2.38 -21.40
C TRP A 84 -5.41 -1.32 -20.59
N ALA A 85 -5.19 -0.04 -20.89
CA ALA A 85 -5.82 1.05 -20.17
C ALA A 85 -7.34 1.09 -20.36
N GLU A 86 -7.81 0.81 -21.59
CA GLU A 86 -9.23 0.94 -21.95
C GLU A 86 -9.99 -0.40 -21.93
N HIS A 87 -9.33 -1.51 -21.63
CA HIS A 87 -9.98 -2.83 -21.61
C HIS A 87 -11.05 -2.93 -20.51
N ASP A 88 -12.14 -3.65 -20.78
CA ASP A 88 -13.24 -3.82 -19.80
C ASP A 88 -12.83 -4.70 -18.61
N LEU A 89 -11.97 -5.70 -18.86
CA LEU A 89 -11.41 -6.54 -17.81
C LEU A 89 -10.20 -5.88 -17.15
N THR A 90 -10.13 -5.97 -15.82
CA THR A 90 -8.88 -5.79 -15.06
C THR A 90 -7.79 -6.64 -15.70
N THR A 91 -6.66 -6.01 -16.05
CA THR A 91 -5.55 -6.68 -16.73
C THR A 91 -4.34 -6.70 -15.80
N LEU A 92 -3.88 -7.90 -15.44
CA LEU A 92 -2.63 -8.09 -14.72
C LEU A 92 -1.48 -8.33 -15.68
N GLY A 93 -0.35 -7.71 -15.38
CA GLY A 93 0.92 -8.06 -16.00
C GLY A 93 1.64 -9.06 -15.12
N VAL A 94 2.06 -10.19 -15.68
CA VAL A 94 2.78 -11.25 -14.96
C VAL A 94 4.11 -11.52 -15.65
N VAL A 95 5.20 -11.53 -14.89
CA VAL A 95 6.53 -11.85 -15.42
C VAL A 95 7.07 -13.07 -14.69
N TYR A 96 7.39 -14.13 -15.43
CA TYR A 96 8.05 -15.33 -14.91
C TYR A 96 9.56 -15.25 -15.07
N ASP A 97 10.29 -15.42 -13.97
CA ASP A 97 11.75 -15.56 -13.95
C ASP A 97 12.12 -17.05 -13.95
N PRO A 98 12.73 -17.54 -15.04
CA PRO A 98 13.12 -18.95 -15.12
C PRO A 98 14.27 -19.33 -14.18
N LEU A 99 15.08 -18.38 -13.71
CA LEU A 99 16.18 -18.65 -12.78
C LEU A 99 15.64 -18.87 -11.37
N GLU A 100 14.76 -17.98 -10.91
CA GLU A 100 14.13 -18.08 -9.59
C GLU A 100 12.95 -19.08 -9.56
N LYS A 101 12.47 -19.49 -10.73
CA LYS A 101 11.30 -20.37 -10.90
C LYS A 101 10.06 -19.84 -10.19
N THR A 102 9.88 -18.53 -10.25
CA THR A 102 8.72 -17.82 -9.68
C THR A 102 8.29 -16.73 -10.64
N ALA A 103 7.07 -16.24 -10.45
CA ALA A 103 6.58 -15.06 -11.18
C ALA A 103 6.20 -13.94 -10.21
N TRP A 104 6.06 -12.74 -10.76
CA TRP A 104 5.57 -11.55 -10.07
C TRP A 104 4.52 -10.85 -10.91
N TRP A 105 3.64 -10.11 -10.25
CA TRP A 105 2.53 -9.45 -10.90
C TRP A 105 2.45 -7.95 -10.61
N ILE A 106 1.77 -7.24 -11.49
CA ILE A 106 1.37 -5.83 -11.34
C ILE A 106 -0.06 -5.66 -11.85
N GLU A 107 -0.81 -4.74 -11.27
CA GLU A 107 -2.08 -4.26 -11.85
C GLU A 107 -1.78 -3.38 -13.08
N LEU A 108 -1.63 -4.04 -14.23
CA LEU A 108 -1.13 -3.43 -15.47
C LEU A 108 -2.13 -2.44 -16.06
N GLN A 109 -3.43 -2.65 -15.86
CA GLN A 109 -4.46 -1.74 -16.35
C GLN A 109 -4.34 -0.35 -15.71
N SER A 110 -4.22 -0.27 -14.39
CA SER A 110 -4.06 1.00 -13.67
C SER A 110 -2.75 1.66 -14.02
N ALA A 111 -1.64 0.90 -14.06
CA ALA A 111 -0.35 1.41 -14.49
C ALA A 111 -0.43 2.01 -15.92
N ALA A 112 -1.12 1.33 -16.84
CA ALA A 112 -1.32 1.82 -18.20
C ALA A 112 -2.21 3.07 -18.26
N ARG A 113 -3.31 3.11 -17.50
CA ARG A 113 -4.19 4.29 -17.38
C ARG A 113 -3.40 5.50 -16.89
N ASP A 114 -2.61 5.34 -15.83
CA ASP A 114 -1.84 6.44 -15.24
C ASP A 114 -0.74 6.94 -16.16
N TYR A 115 0.00 6.04 -16.81
CA TYR A 115 0.98 6.43 -17.82
C TYR A 115 0.34 7.18 -18.99
N ARG A 116 -0.81 6.69 -19.48
CA ARG A 116 -1.50 7.26 -20.65
C ARG A 116 -2.03 8.68 -20.40
N LYS A 117 -2.39 9.05 -19.17
CA LYS A 117 -2.83 10.41 -18.81
C LYS A 117 -1.79 11.47 -19.22
N SER A 118 -0.50 11.16 -19.09
CA SER A 118 0.61 12.04 -19.45
C SER A 118 1.20 11.73 -20.84
N HIS A 119 1.04 10.51 -21.34
CA HIS A 119 1.68 10.03 -22.57
C HIS A 119 0.69 9.28 -23.51
N PRO A 120 -0.34 9.95 -24.04
CA PRO A 120 -1.49 9.28 -24.66
C PRO A 120 -1.21 8.48 -25.94
N LYS A 121 -0.03 8.68 -26.58
CA LYS A 121 0.33 8.06 -27.87
C LYS A 121 1.70 7.38 -27.84
N SER A 122 2.25 7.12 -26.65
CA SER A 122 3.60 6.56 -26.49
C SER A 122 3.54 5.13 -25.96
N GLY A 123 4.48 4.29 -26.41
CA GLY A 123 4.78 3.03 -25.75
C GLY A 123 5.72 3.24 -24.57
N THR A 124 5.78 2.26 -23.67
CA THR A 124 6.66 2.27 -22.51
C THR A 124 7.04 0.86 -22.10
N THR A 125 8.00 0.73 -21.19
CA THR A 125 8.24 -0.51 -20.46
C THR A 125 7.81 -0.30 -19.02
N PHE A 126 6.74 -0.97 -18.60
CA PHE A 126 6.30 -0.95 -17.21
C PHE A 126 7.34 -1.71 -16.38
N LYS A 127 8.04 -0.98 -15.53
CA LYS A 127 9.02 -1.50 -14.58
C LYS A 127 8.35 -1.58 -13.21
N PHE A 128 8.47 -2.73 -12.53
CA PHE A 128 7.96 -2.90 -11.18
C PHE A 128 8.91 -3.76 -10.34
N ALA A 129 8.94 -3.52 -9.04
CA ALA A 129 9.83 -4.23 -8.12
C ALA A 129 9.36 -5.67 -7.87
N LYS A 130 10.31 -6.57 -7.65
CA LYS A 130 10.06 -7.88 -7.06
C LYS A 130 9.86 -7.70 -5.56
N SER A 131 8.60 -7.69 -5.12
CA SER A 131 8.21 -7.29 -3.78
C SER A 131 7.55 -8.42 -2.98
N LEU A 132 7.52 -8.27 -1.66
CA LEU A 132 7.01 -9.31 -0.75
C LEU A 132 5.50 -9.61 -0.90
N TRP A 133 4.76 -8.71 -1.57
CA TRP A 133 3.31 -8.76 -1.73
C TRP A 133 2.87 -9.16 -3.16
N ASN A 134 3.76 -9.08 -4.15
CA ASN A 134 3.38 -9.24 -5.56
C ASN A 134 3.93 -10.53 -6.20
N ARG A 135 4.31 -11.50 -5.37
CA ARG A 135 4.70 -12.82 -5.88
C ARG A 135 3.46 -13.54 -6.43
N PHE A 136 3.64 -14.20 -7.56
CA PHE A 136 2.63 -15.03 -8.21
C PHE A 136 3.02 -16.50 -8.02
N ASP A 137 2.65 -17.06 -6.87
CA ASP A 137 2.82 -18.48 -6.53
C ASP A 137 1.54 -19.03 -5.90
N ASN A 138 1.50 -20.34 -5.63
CA ASN A 138 0.29 -20.98 -5.07
C ASN A 138 -0.18 -20.36 -3.74
N THR A 139 0.74 -19.87 -2.92
CA THR A 139 0.43 -19.31 -1.61
C THR A 139 -0.13 -17.91 -1.80
N ASP A 140 0.64 -17.02 -2.43
CA ASP A 140 0.31 -15.61 -2.56
C ASP A 140 -0.81 -15.34 -3.56
N PHE A 141 -1.05 -16.27 -4.50
CA PHE A 141 -2.24 -16.22 -5.34
C PHE A 141 -3.50 -16.23 -4.49
N VAL A 142 -3.61 -17.14 -3.52
CA VAL A 142 -4.79 -17.27 -2.65
C VAL A 142 -4.79 -16.27 -1.51
N SER A 143 -3.65 -16.06 -0.84
CA SER A 143 -3.60 -15.21 0.36
C SER A 143 -3.51 -13.73 0.04
N VAL A 144 -3.02 -13.34 -1.14
CA VAL A 144 -2.77 -11.93 -1.48
C VAL A 144 -3.53 -11.49 -2.72
N LEU A 145 -3.26 -12.11 -3.88
CA LEU A 145 -3.77 -11.63 -5.15
C LEU A 145 -5.29 -11.76 -5.24
N VAL A 146 -5.86 -12.92 -4.92
CA VAL A 146 -7.31 -13.15 -4.98
C VAL A 146 -8.09 -12.18 -4.08
N PRO A 147 -7.77 -12.02 -2.77
CA PRO A 147 -8.43 -11.02 -1.94
C PRO A 147 -8.28 -9.61 -2.50
N THR A 148 -7.08 -9.23 -2.94
CA THR A 148 -6.83 -7.90 -3.54
C THR A 148 -7.71 -7.66 -4.75
N LEU A 149 -7.81 -8.65 -5.64
CA LEU A 149 -8.69 -8.61 -6.80
C LEU A 149 -10.15 -8.54 -6.40
N LEU A 150 -10.57 -9.09 -5.26
CA LEU A 150 -11.95 -8.97 -4.77
C LEU A 150 -12.23 -7.66 -4.01
N GLY A 151 -11.21 -6.83 -3.78
CA GLY A 151 -11.33 -5.62 -2.97
C GLY A 151 -11.30 -5.91 -1.46
N GLU A 152 -10.81 -7.08 -1.07
CA GLU A 152 -10.68 -7.56 0.29
C GLU A 152 -9.22 -7.42 0.78
N ALA A 153 -9.02 -7.39 2.10
CA ALA A 153 -7.69 -7.38 2.67
C ALA A 153 -7.00 -8.76 2.48
N PRO A 154 -5.67 -8.79 2.24
CA PRO A 154 -4.95 -10.05 2.04
C PRO A 154 -4.98 -10.90 3.32
N ASN A 155 -5.26 -12.19 3.19
CA ASN A 155 -5.27 -13.14 4.31
C ASN A 155 -3.86 -13.65 4.61
N VAL A 156 -3.06 -12.81 5.26
CA VAL A 156 -1.64 -13.07 5.54
C VAL A 156 -1.41 -13.01 7.06
N PRO A 157 -0.63 -13.94 7.66
CA PRO A 157 -0.34 -13.89 9.09
C PRO A 157 0.30 -12.56 9.52
N LEU A 158 -0.08 -12.06 10.70
CA LEU A 158 0.38 -10.78 11.24
C LEU A 158 1.91 -10.63 11.20
N GLN A 159 2.66 -11.67 11.56
CA GLN A 159 4.13 -11.64 11.54
C GLN A 159 4.69 -11.30 10.15
N ARG A 160 4.09 -11.85 9.09
CA ARG A 160 4.51 -11.57 7.71
C ARG A 160 4.09 -10.17 7.27
N LEU A 161 2.92 -9.69 7.68
CA LEU A 161 2.53 -8.31 7.44
C LEU A 161 3.46 -7.32 8.15
N CYS A 162 3.93 -7.64 9.36
CA CYS A 162 4.92 -6.82 10.06
C CYS A 162 6.27 -6.78 9.36
N ALA A 163 6.68 -7.87 8.70
CA ALA A 163 7.84 -7.83 7.81
C ALA A 163 7.62 -6.88 6.62
N TRP A 164 6.40 -6.81 6.07
CA TRP A 164 6.06 -5.88 5.00
C TRP A 164 6.08 -4.43 5.48
N VAL A 165 5.48 -4.14 6.63
CA VAL A 165 5.50 -2.81 7.26
C VAL A 165 6.93 -2.32 7.50
N ASN A 166 7.87 -3.22 7.84
CA ASN A 166 9.26 -2.87 8.07
C ASN A 166 10.14 -2.93 6.79
N SER A 167 9.61 -3.36 5.65
CA SER A 167 10.33 -3.43 4.37
C SER A 167 10.72 -2.04 3.86
N THR A 168 11.91 -1.87 3.29
CA THR A 168 12.29 -0.60 2.63
C THR A 168 11.47 -0.31 1.38
N ASP A 169 10.78 -1.31 0.82
CA ASP A 169 9.79 -1.13 -0.23
C ASP A 169 8.56 -0.38 0.31
N VAL A 170 8.32 0.82 -0.24
CA VAL A 170 7.22 1.72 0.14
C VAL A 170 5.85 1.09 -0.16
N GLU A 171 5.71 0.34 -1.25
CA GLU A 171 4.44 -0.30 -1.62
C GLU A 171 4.13 -1.47 -0.68
N ALA A 172 5.14 -2.30 -0.36
CA ALA A 172 5.00 -3.35 0.64
C ALA A 172 4.62 -2.76 2.01
N HIS A 173 5.28 -1.68 2.41
CA HIS A 173 4.98 -0.98 3.66
C HIS A 173 3.52 -0.50 3.70
N ASP A 174 3.09 0.27 2.70
CA ASP A 174 1.72 0.79 2.64
C ASP A 174 0.67 -0.33 2.64
N PHE A 175 0.91 -1.37 1.85
CA PHE A 175 0.01 -2.51 1.77
C PHE A 175 -0.07 -3.30 3.08
N GLY A 176 1.07 -3.53 3.74
CA GLY A 176 1.14 -4.15 5.07
C GLY A 176 0.37 -3.35 6.13
N VAL A 177 0.52 -2.02 6.15
CA VAL A 177 -0.22 -1.14 7.06
C VAL A 177 -1.72 -1.26 6.84
N ARG A 178 -2.18 -1.20 5.58
CA ARG A 178 -3.60 -1.32 5.24
C ARG A 178 -4.16 -2.69 5.61
N ALA A 179 -3.41 -3.77 5.37
CA ALA A 179 -3.80 -5.13 5.72
C ALA A 179 -3.93 -5.33 7.24
N ILE A 180 -2.93 -4.88 8.02
CA ILE A 180 -2.98 -4.95 9.49
C ILE A 180 -4.22 -4.21 10.03
N ARG A 181 -4.50 -3.01 9.52
CA ARG A 181 -5.65 -2.22 9.95
C ARG A 181 -7.01 -2.86 9.62
N ALA A 182 -7.07 -3.67 8.57
CA ALA A 182 -8.29 -4.32 8.14
C ALA A 182 -8.57 -5.60 8.93
N GLN A 183 -7.54 -6.36 9.30
CA GLN A 183 -7.69 -7.70 9.88
C GLN A 183 -7.26 -7.82 11.34
N TYR A 184 -6.19 -7.12 11.72
CA TYR A 184 -5.45 -7.34 12.97
C TYR A 184 -5.55 -6.17 13.96
N PHE A 185 -6.43 -5.21 13.72
CA PHE A 185 -6.58 -4.03 14.57
C PHE A 185 -7.01 -4.34 16.03
N ARG A 186 -7.46 -5.57 16.30
CA ARG A 186 -7.79 -6.07 17.64
C ARG A 186 -6.65 -6.82 18.34
N GLU A 187 -5.48 -6.91 17.72
CA GLU A 187 -4.30 -7.57 18.29
C GLU A 187 -3.31 -6.51 18.81
N ALA A 188 -2.71 -6.74 19.98
CA ALA A 188 -1.78 -5.78 20.58
C ALA A 188 -0.47 -5.69 19.78
N GLU A 189 0.00 -6.85 19.31
CA GLU A 189 1.21 -7.01 18.49
C GLU A 189 1.13 -6.22 17.19
N ALA A 190 -0.08 -6.06 16.63
CA ALA A 190 -0.31 -5.25 15.44
C ALA A 190 -0.03 -3.77 15.68
N TRP A 191 -0.47 -3.23 16.82
CA TRP A 191 -0.21 -1.84 17.18
C TRP A 191 1.26 -1.61 17.50
N ASP A 192 1.91 -2.55 18.19
CA ASP A 192 3.34 -2.48 18.49
C ASP A 192 4.15 -2.41 17.20
N CYS A 193 3.84 -3.30 16.26
CA CYS A 193 4.43 -3.33 14.93
C CYS A 193 4.26 -2.01 14.16
N LEU A 194 3.07 -1.40 14.17
CA LEU A 194 2.84 -0.11 13.49
C LEU A 194 3.55 1.05 14.18
N ILE A 195 3.54 1.10 15.51
CA ILE A 195 4.16 2.19 16.29
C ILE A 195 5.68 2.13 16.20
N ASP A 196 6.26 0.94 16.31
CA ASP A 196 7.71 0.74 16.21
C ASP A 196 8.20 1.07 14.80
N ALA A 197 7.45 0.66 13.77
CA ALA A 197 7.74 1.03 12.40
C ALA A 197 7.67 2.56 12.17
N PHE A 198 6.68 3.25 12.74
CA PHE A 198 6.61 4.72 12.67
C PHE A 198 7.87 5.37 13.24
N LYS A 199 8.32 4.90 14.41
CA LYS A 199 9.49 5.45 15.11
C LYS A 199 10.78 5.19 14.32
N ALA A 200 11.01 3.94 13.92
CA ALA A 200 12.26 3.51 13.31
C ALA A 200 12.43 3.94 11.85
N ARG A 201 11.33 4.05 11.09
CA ARG A 201 11.39 4.29 9.65
C ARG A 201 11.76 5.74 9.33
N PRO A 202 12.66 5.97 8.36
CA PRO A 202 12.96 7.32 7.90
C PRO A 202 11.82 7.88 7.05
N ILE A 203 11.73 9.20 6.97
CA ILE A 203 10.57 9.92 6.41
C ILE A 203 10.34 9.57 4.92
N GLU A 204 11.41 9.43 4.15
CA GLU A 204 11.39 9.15 2.71
C GLU A 204 10.74 7.80 2.35
N ASN A 205 10.68 6.89 3.31
CA ASN A 205 10.11 5.57 3.11
C ASN A 205 8.71 5.44 3.73
N LEU A 206 8.27 6.41 4.54
CA LEU A 206 7.01 6.38 5.28
C LEU A 206 5.84 6.87 4.42
N THR A 207 4.70 6.19 4.50
CA THR A 207 3.47 6.61 3.80
C THR A 207 2.43 7.16 4.77
N LEU A 208 1.51 7.97 4.28
CA LEU A 208 0.41 8.54 5.08
C LEU A 208 -0.51 7.48 5.70
N SER A 209 -0.58 6.28 5.13
CA SER A 209 -1.41 5.19 5.66
C SER A 209 -1.09 4.85 7.12
N LEU A 210 0.18 4.96 7.52
CA LEU A 210 0.60 4.62 8.88
C LEU A 210 0.21 5.70 9.90
N PRO A 211 0.56 6.99 9.73
CA PRO A 211 0.02 8.07 10.57
C PRO A 211 -1.51 8.06 10.64
N ILE A 212 -2.20 7.81 9.54
CA ILE A 212 -3.67 7.69 9.52
C ILE A 212 -4.13 6.52 10.41
N ALA A 213 -3.39 5.41 10.46
CA ALA A 213 -3.66 4.31 11.38
C ALA A 213 -3.63 4.77 12.84
N LEU A 214 -2.58 5.51 13.21
CA LEU A 214 -2.38 6.01 14.57
C LEU A 214 -3.42 7.09 14.94
N ALA A 215 -3.80 7.95 13.99
CA ALA A 215 -4.86 8.92 14.18
C ALA A 215 -6.22 8.25 14.46
N LYS A 216 -6.55 7.17 13.73
CA LYS A 216 -7.75 6.36 13.99
C LYS A 216 -7.70 5.61 15.32
N LEU A 217 -6.51 5.15 15.76
CA LEU A 217 -6.31 4.55 17.08
C LEU A 217 -6.65 5.55 18.19
N LEU A 218 -6.12 6.77 18.12
CA LEU A 218 -6.44 7.87 19.06
C LEU A 218 -7.90 8.31 18.95
N GLY A 219 -8.46 8.15 17.75
CA GLY A 219 -9.86 8.38 17.45
C GLY A 219 -10.08 9.75 16.80
N HIS A 220 -10.68 9.70 15.61
CA HIS A 220 -10.95 10.85 14.76
C HIS A 220 -12.39 10.76 14.22
N ASP A 221 -13.17 11.83 14.33
CA ASP A 221 -14.60 11.79 13.98
C ASP A 221 -14.84 11.51 12.48
N ASP A 222 -14.07 12.13 11.58
CA ASP A 222 -14.29 11.98 10.12
C ASP A 222 -13.65 10.74 9.50
N LEU A 223 -12.55 10.23 10.06
CA LEU A 223 -11.87 9.05 9.52
C LEU A 223 -12.46 7.76 10.08
N GLY A 224 -13.48 7.87 10.93
CA GLY A 224 -13.97 6.79 11.79
C GLY A 224 -13.08 6.63 13.02
N TYR A 225 -13.68 6.06 14.06
CA TYR A 225 -13.02 5.77 15.32
C TYR A 225 -13.16 4.28 15.58
N TYR A 226 -12.04 3.59 15.82
CA TYR A 226 -12.04 2.26 16.42
C TYR A 226 -12.65 2.19 17.87
N PHE A 227 -13.48 3.15 18.30
CA PHE A 227 -13.99 3.26 19.66
C PHE A 227 -15.01 2.16 19.84
N GLY A 228 -14.77 1.29 20.81
CA GLY A 228 -15.59 0.09 21.01
C GLY A 228 -15.40 -0.99 19.94
N GLU A 229 -14.61 -0.76 18.89
CA GLU A 229 -14.24 -1.79 17.92
C GLU A 229 -12.96 -2.55 18.35
N ILE A 230 -12.05 -1.88 19.06
CA ILE A 230 -10.85 -2.47 19.68
C ILE A 230 -11.11 -2.67 21.18
N PRO A 231 -10.83 -3.86 21.74
CA PRO A 231 -10.89 -4.08 23.17
C PRO A 231 -9.98 -3.11 23.94
N ASN A 232 -10.43 -2.61 25.10
CA ASN A 232 -9.70 -1.59 25.86
C ASN A 232 -8.32 -2.09 26.32
N GLU A 233 -8.19 -3.38 26.62
CA GLU A 233 -6.94 -4.06 26.98
C GLU A 233 -5.89 -4.03 25.86
N VAL A 234 -6.30 -3.88 24.60
CA VAL A 234 -5.42 -3.71 23.44
C VAL A 234 -5.23 -2.22 23.14
N ARG A 235 -6.31 -1.45 23.19
CA ARG A 235 -6.32 -0.05 22.77
C ARG A 235 -5.60 0.88 23.73
N ALA A 236 -5.86 0.77 25.04
CA ALA A 236 -5.31 1.70 26.02
C ALA A 236 -3.76 1.66 26.05
N PRO A 237 -3.10 0.49 26.07
CA PRO A 237 -1.64 0.42 26.01
C PRO A 237 -1.07 1.03 24.72
N ALA A 238 -1.70 0.78 23.57
CA ALA A 238 -1.28 1.35 22.29
C ALA A 238 -1.40 2.88 22.27
N ILE A 239 -2.49 3.43 22.82
CA ILE A 239 -2.65 4.88 23.01
C ILE A 239 -1.54 5.42 23.90
N THR A 240 -1.26 4.79 25.05
CA THR A 240 -0.18 5.23 25.95
C THR A 240 1.16 5.33 25.22
N LYS A 241 1.47 4.39 24.31
CA LYS A 241 2.70 4.42 23.50
C LYS A 241 2.72 5.58 22.48
N VAL A 242 1.60 5.89 21.83
CA VAL A 242 1.51 7.03 20.90
C VAL A 242 1.58 8.36 21.66
N LEU A 243 0.97 8.41 22.84
CA LEU A 243 1.07 9.52 23.79
C LEU A 243 2.48 9.71 24.34
N THR A 244 3.51 8.93 23.96
CA THR A 244 4.90 9.27 24.29
C THR A 244 5.62 10.05 23.19
N PHE A 245 5.00 10.28 22.03
CA PHE A 245 5.65 10.91 20.88
C PHE A 245 6.15 12.31 21.20
N GLY A 246 7.44 12.56 21.02
CA GLY A 246 8.11 13.82 21.33
C GLY A 246 8.31 14.71 20.11
N PRO A 247 9.16 15.74 20.23
CA PRO A 247 9.46 16.67 19.14
C PRO A 247 9.86 16.00 17.82
N ASP A 248 10.64 14.91 17.85
CA ASP A 248 11.12 14.24 16.63
C ASP A 248 9.99 13.48 15.91
N GLU A 249 9.13 12.77 16.65
CA GLU A 249 7.95 12.11 16.06
C GLU A 249 6.93 13.12 15.51
N ILE A 250 6.68 14.21 16.23
CA ILE A 250 5.76 15.25 15.78
C ILE A 250 6.34 15.98 14.56
N ALA A 251 7.62 16.32 14.55
CA ALA A 251 8.29 16.89 13.38
C ALA A 251 8.18 15.95 12.17
N LYS A 252 8.36 14.63 12.36
CA LYS A 252 8.18 13.62 11.31
C LYS A 252 6.76 13.66 10.72
N LEU A 253 5.72 13.81 11.54
CA LEU A 253 4.35 13.96 11.05
C LEU A 253 4.14 15.25 10.26
N LEU A 254 4.70 16.37 10.74
CA LEU A 254 4.59 17.66 10.06
C LEU A 254 5.30 17.63 8.69
N SER A 255 6.41 16.90 8.56
CA SER A 255 7.11 16.72 7.27
C SER A 255 6.30 15.96 6.22
N LEU A 256 5.25 15.23 6.61
CA LEU A 256 4.37 14.52 5.66
C LEU A 256 3.25 15.40 5.11
N LEU A 257 3.09 16.62 5.62
CA LEU A 257 2.03 17.52 5.18
C LEU A 257 2.47 18.24 3.90
N PRO A 258 1.70 18.16 2.81
CA PRO A 258 2.06 18.80 1.55
C PRO A 258 2.03 20.34 1.65
N GLU A 259 1.12 20.89 2.46
CA GLU A 259 0.94 22.32 2.73
C GLU A 259 0.39 22.54 4.14
N TYR A 260 0.33 23.80 4.59
CA TYR A 260 -0.44 24.18 5.78
C TYR A 260 -1.94 24.18 5.44
N ASP A 261 -2.52 22.99 5.37
CA ASP A 261 -3.97 22.81 5.28
C ASP A 261 -4.44 21.90 6.41
N PHE A 262 -5.23 22.49 7.29
CA PHE A 262 -5.88 21.85 8.42
C PHE A 262 -7.40 22.05 8.36
N GLU A 263 -7.95 22.44 7.21
CA GLU A 263 -9.39 22.47 7.01
C GLU A 263 -9.89 21.09 6.59
N ARG A 264 -11.16 20.79 6.78
CA ARG A 264 -11.74 19.54 6.25
C ARG A 264 -11.82 19.66 4.73
N PRO A 265 -11.42 18.64 3.92
CA PRO A 265 -10.99 17.30 4.29
C PRO A 265 -9.46 17.06 4.12
N SER A 266 -8.61 17.97 4.62
CA SER A 266 -7.16 17.92 4.45
C SER A 266 -6.47 16.78 5.22
N VAL A 267 -5.22 16.51 4.81
CA VAL A 267 -4.33 15.59 5.53
C VAL A 267 -3.96 16.16 6.90
N GLY A 268 -3.71 17.46 7.02
CA GLY A 268 -3.40 18.08 8.31
C GLY A 268 -4.56 17.92 9.30
N TYR A 269 -5.80 18.13 8.84
CA TYR A 269 -6.99 17.88 9.65
C TYR A 269 -7.06 16.41 10.11
N SER A 270 -6.86 15.49 9.17
CA SER A 270 -6.88 14.04 9.40
C SER A 270 -5.89 13.56 10.47
N LEU A 271 -4.78 14.29 10.67
CA LEU A 271 -3.73 13.96 11.63
C LEU A 271 -3.83 14.75 12.94
N MET A 272 -4.84 15.62 13.11
CA MET A 272 -5.03 16.42 14.33
C MET A 272 -5.01 15.63 15.65
N PRO A 273 -5.56 14.40 15.75
CA PRO A 273 -5.45 13.60 16.96
C PRO A 273 -4.01 13.40 17.42
N LEU A 274 -3.04 13.35 16.50
CA LEU A 274 -1.62 13.14 16.82
C LEU A 274 -0.93 14.44 17.27
N PHE A 275 -1.38 15.59 16.78
CA PHE A 275 -0.81 16.89 17.16
C PHE A 275 -1.38 17.41 18.49
N GLY A 276 -2.70 17.29 18.69
CA GLY A 276 -3.41 17.80 19.87
C GLY A 276 -3.58 16.78 21.00
N GLN A 277 -2.82 15.68 20.97
CA GLN A 277 -3.05 14.51 21.83
C GLN A 277 -2.95 14.78 23.34
N ARG A 278 -2.16 15.78 23.76
CA ARG A 278 -1.79 15.97 25.18
C ARG A 278 -1.74 17.44 25.60
N LYS A 279 -1.77 17.67 26.91
CA LYS A 279 -1.56 18.99 27.51
C LYS A 279 -0.22 19.61 27.09
N GLU A 280 0.83 18.80 26.94
CA GLU A 280 2.18 19.23 26.58
C GLU A 280 2.37 19.47 25.07
N SER A 281 1.35 19.20 24.23
CA SER A 281 1.42 19.42 22.79
C SER A 281 1.93 20.83 22.39
N PRO A 282 1.52 21.94 23.03
CA PRO A 282 2.04 23.27 22.71
C PRO A 282 3.54 23.43 23.00
N GLU A 283 4.05 22.77 24.04
CA GLU A 283 5.48 22.82 24.40
C GLU A 283 6.33 22.05 23.39
N ILE A 284 5.80 20.93 22.89
CA ILE A 284 6.42 20.17 21.78
C ILE A 284 6.47 21.03 20.51
N LEU A 285 5.37 21.68 20.14
CA LEU A 285 5.33 22.57 18.96
C LEU A 285 6.29 23.76 19.11
N ALA A 286 6.36 24.37 20.30
CA ALA A 286 7.30 25.44 20.59
C ALA A 286 8.76 24.97 20.51
N THR A 287 9.04 23.74 20.95
CA THR A 287 10.38 23.13 20.82
C THR A 287 10.75 22.98 19.35
N ILE A 288 9.85 22.44 18.52
CA ILE A 288 10.09 22.29 17.08
C ILE A 288 10.32 23.64 16.42
N GLN A 289 9.43 24.61 16.64
CA GLN A 289 9.52 25.95 16.05
C GLN A 289 10.88 26.63 16.29
N ASN A 290 11.46 26.48 17.50
CA ASN A 290 12.65 27.19 17.92
C ASN A 290 13.97 26.44 17.68
N ASP A 291 13.93 25.14 17.37
CA ASP A 291 15.14 24.32 17.19
C ASP A 291 15.52 24.23 15.71
N THR A 292 16.66 24.84 15.35
CA THR A 292 17.20 24.86 13.98
C THR A 292 17.58 23.50 13.43
N LYS A 293 17.55 22.41 14.23
CA LYS A 293 17.76 21.06 13.71
C LYS A 293 16.62 20.60 12.78
N TYR A 294 15.42 21.17 12.92
CA TYR A 294 14.28 20.87 12.07
C TYR A 294 14.26 21.74 10.81
N ASP A 295 13.76 21.17 9.72
CA ASP A 295 13.58 21.89 8.45
C ASP A 295 12.73 23.16 8.63
N TYR A 296 13.03 24.20 7.83
CA TYR A 296 12.31 25.47 7.91
C TYR A 296 10.79 25.31 7.78
N THR A 297 10.32 24.52 6.83
CA THR A 297 8.88 24.31 6.60
C THR A 297 8.22 23.61 7.78
N VAL A 298 8.91 22.64 8.40
CA VAL A 298 8.43 21.96 9.61
C VAL A 298 8.28 22.93 10.77
N ARG A 299 9.28 23.80 10.98
CA ARG A 299 9.25 24.84 12.03
C ARG A 299 8.15 25.87 11.80
N GLU A 300 7.93 26.25 10.54
CA GLU A 300 6.87 27.16 10.15
C GLU A 300 5.49 26.57 10.46
N ILE A 301 5.21 25.33 10.03
CA ILE A 301 3.94 24.65 10.33
C ILE A 301 3.75 24.50 11.85
N ALA A 302 4.80 24.13 12.60
CA ALA A 302 4.73 24.02 14.05
C ALA A 302 4.37 25.35 14.73
N GLY A 303 4.98 26.46 14.27
CA GLY A 303 4.67 27.81 14.76
C GLY A 303 3.23 28.22 14.46
N GLN A 304 2.71 27.90 13.27
CA GLN A 304 1.33 28.20 12.90
C GLN A 304 0.32 27.41 13.75
N LEU A 305 0.57 26.11 13.99
CA LEU A 305 -0.23 25.30 14.90
C LEU A 305 -0.20 25.84 16.34
N LEU A 306 0.97 26.27 16.83
CA LEU A 306 1.09 26.90 18.15
C LEU A 306 0.29 28.19 18.26
N CYS A 307 0.36 29.05 17.24
CA CYS A 307 -0.46 30.28 17.15
C CYS A 307 -1.96 29.95 17.16
N TRP A 308 -2.39 28.89 16.46
CA TRP A 308 -3.79 28.46 16.49
C TRP A 308 -4.18 27.94 17.87
N TYR A 309 -3.35 27.15 18.54
CA TYR A 309 -3.58 26.70 19.91
C TYR A 309 -3.82 27.87 20.87
N GLN A 310 -2.98 28.91 20.78
CA GLN A 310 -3.11 30.11 21.62
C GLN A 310 -4.40 30.88 21.35
N ARG A 311 -4.86 30.91 20.09
CA ARG A 311 -6.09 31.60 19.68
C ARG A 311 -7.37 30.86 20.09
N ASP A 312 -7.36 29.52 20.01
CA ASP A 312 -8.55 28.70 20.30
C ASP A 312 -8.22 27.43 21.12
N PRO A 313 -7.84 27.59 22.40
CA PRO A 313 -7.47 26.45 23.24
C PRO A 313 -8.62 25.47 23.49
N ARG A 314 -9.88 25.93 23.34
CA ARG A 314 -11.06 25.07 23.51
C ARG A 314 -11.19 24.07 22.38
N TRP A 315 -11.01 24.52 21.14
CA TRP A 315 -11.01 23.63 19.99
C TRP A 315 -9.89 22.59 20.09
N TRP A 316 -8.70 22.99 20.55
CA TRP A 316 -7.61 22.04 20.77
C TRP A 316 -7.91 21.03 21.88
N GLY A 317 -8.67 21.43 22.90
CA GLY A 317 -9.18 20.55 23.95
C GLY A 317 -9.99 19.35 23.43
N PHE A 318 -10.62 19.47 22.25
CA PHE A 318 -11.34 18.38 21.59
C PHE A 318 -10.42 17.20 21.19
N TRP A 319 -9.18 17.50 20.85
CA TRP A 319 -8.21 16.50 20.38
C TRP A 319 -7.41 15.82 21.50
N ARG A 320 -7.50 16.31 22.74
CA ARG A 320 -6.81 15.71 23.88
C ARG A 320 -7.28 14.28 24.15
N ARG A 321 -6.33 13.40 24.49
CA ARG A 321 -6.55 11.98 24.77
C ARG A 321 -5.94 11.52 26.10
N ASP A 322 -5.10 12.34 26.72
CA ASP A 322 -4.55 12.16 28.07
C ASP A 322 -5.55 12.37 29.21
N ALA A 323 -6.66 13.07 28.94
CA ALA A 323 -7.64 13.47 29.96
C ALA A 323 -8.94 12.65 29.95
N LYS A 324 -9.03 11.57 29.16
CA LYS A 324 -10.20 10.69 29.11
C LYS A 324 -9.87 9.37 29.81
N GLU A 325 -10.14 9.32 31.11
CA GLU A 325 -10.37 8.07 31.85
C GLU A 325 -11.75 7.50 31.52
#